data_AF-A0AAV5SD71-F1
#
_entry.id   AF-A0AAV5SD71-F1
#
_cell.length_a   1.000
_cell.length_b   1.000
_cell.length_c   1.000
_cell.angle_alpha   90.00
_cell.angle_beta   90.00
_cell.angle_gamma   90.00
#
_symmetry.space_group_name_H-M   'P 1'
#
loop_
_entity.id
_entity.type
_entity.pdbx_description
1 polymer ?
#
loop_
_entity_poly.entity_id
_entity_poly.type
_entity_poly.pdbx_seq_one_letter_code
_entity_poly.pdbx_strand_id
1 'polypeptide(L)'
;YGRLLPLHRPHSKHPPSTVIMAKVLAAKMGAGKSQYGLAVDTTASIDSATKTCDLFEKLLKATTELRKDMGLTLADQFDKAAITAGTYGKCMQNVEAGGVYAAVQSRFAAAAVARRAFASAIDTNQIKVMQAFKEDIKGARAAMKAMDAMRKGVSVAIARTKGKEDNEELKAAVEAAKAEAANVEKNTVAALIAFNQKAGQILIEMSDKLVPSETELNAAAKIALAPASIDKGSIDK
;
A
#
# COMPACT_ATOMS: atom_id res chain seq x y z
N TYR A 1 -44.90 7.84 11.86
CA TYR A 1 -44.97 6.58 12.63
C TYR A 1 -44.51 5.43 11.75
N GLY A 2 -43.39 4.80 12.09
CA GLY A 2 -42.81 3.69 11.33
C GLY A 2 -41.53 3.20 12.00
N ARG A 3 -41.69 2.19 12.87
CA ARG A 3 -40.73 1.33 13.59
C ARG A 3 -39.23 1.57 13.34
N LEU A 4 -38.53 2.00 14.40
CA LEU A 4 -37.11 1.73 14.60
C LEU A 4 -36.91 0.20 14.73
N LEU A 5 -36.17 -0.39 13.80
CA LEU A 5 -35.62 -1.75 13.96
C LEU A 5 -34.21 -1.67 14.59
N PRO A 6 -33.82 -2.70 15.34
CA PRO A 6 -32.73 -2.63 16.30
C PRO A 6 -31.37 -2.76 15.61
N LEU A 7 -30.41 -1.94 16.05
CA LEU A 7 -28.99 -2.13 15.78
C LEU A 7 -28.59 -3.54 16.26
N HIS A 8 -28.52 -4.50 15.33
CA HIS A 8 -27.84 -5.75 15.54
C HIS A 8 -26.37 -5.44 15.86
N ARG A 9 -25.98 -5.73 17.10
CA ARG A 9 -24.59 -6.01 17.44
C ARG A 9 -24.15 -7.20 16.58
N PRO A 10 -23.06 -7.12 15.80
CA PRO A 10 -22.31 -8.31 15.50
C PRO A 10 -21.47 -8.65 16.73
N HIS A 11 -21.71 -9.85 17.26
CA HIS A 11 -20.74 -10.55 18.07
C HIS A 11 -19.37 -10.53 17.38
N SER A 12 -18.34 -10.17 18.12
CA SER A 12 -16.98 -10.62 17.84
C SER A 12 -16.31 -10.91 19.17
N LYS A 13 -16.59 -12.11 19.70
CA LYS A 13 -15.66 -12.83 20.57
C LYS A 13 -14.51 -13.34 19.70
N HIS A 14 -13.70 -12.43 19.18
CA HIS A 14 -12.42 -12.78 18.58
C HIS A 14 -11.33 -12.12 19.43
N PRO A 15 -10.38 -12.89 20.01
CA PRO A 15 -9.17 -12.28 20.53
C PRO A 15 -8.48 -11.51 19.40
N PRO A 16 -7.65 -10.48 19.69
CA PRO A 16 -6.95 -9.73 18.66
C PRO A 16 -6.11 -10.69 17.83
N SER A 17 -6.63 -10.99 16.63
CA SER A 17 -6.04 -11.90 15.63
C SER A 17 -4.60 -11.53 15.30
N THR A 18 -4.24 -10.25 15.45
CA THR A 18 -2.90 -9.69 15.26
C THR A 18 -1.88 -10.17 16.29
N VAL A 19 -2.26 -10.34 17.57
CA VAL A 19 -1.34 -10.84 18.61
C VAL A 19 -1.11 -12.35 18.46
N ILE A 20 -2.13 -13.08 18.00
CA ILE A 20 -2.02 -14.53 17.73
C ILE A 20 -1.28 -14.77 16.41
N MET A 21 -1.51 -14.00 15.34
CA MET A 21 -0.77 -14.11 14.08
C MET A 21 0.72 -13.80 14.25
N ALA A 22 1.08 -12.76 15.00
CA ALA A 22 2.48 -12.44 15.28
C ALA A 22 3.17 -13.50 16.16
N LYS A 23 2.47 -14.04 17.17
CA LYS A 23 2.99 -15.12 18.03
C LYS A 23 3.05 -16.47 17.30
N VAL A 24 2.12 -16.75 16.38
CA VAL A 24 2.12 -17.97 15.56
C VAL A 24 3.17 -17.91 14.45
N LEU A 25 3.45 -16.74 13.86
CA LEU A 25 4.61 -16.57 12.97
C LEU A 25 5.93 -16.75 13.73
N ALA A 26 6.08 -16.13 14.90
CA ALA A 26 7.27 -16.30 15.73
C ALA A 26 7.48 -17.76 16.19
N ALA A 27 6.40 -18.49 16.48
CA ALA A 27 6.46 -19.89 16.90
C ALA A 27 6.63 -20.88 15.74
N LYS A 28 6.13 -20.59 14.53
CA LYS A 28 6.31 -21.45 13.34
C LYS A 28 7.66 -21.27 12.65
N MET A 29 8.32 -20.12 12.77
CA MET A 29 9.65 -19.90 12.18
C MET A 29 10.80 -20.58 12.95
N GLY A 30 10.53 -21.24 14.08
CA GLY A 30 11.55 -21.84 14.95
C GLY A 30 11.75 -23.35 14.87
N ALA A 31 11.11 -24.09 13.96
CA ALA A 31 11.03 -25.56 14.06
C ALA A 31 11.38 -26.36 12.78
N GLY A 32 12.03 -25.77 11.79
CA GLY A 32 12.48 -26.49 10.58
C GLY A 32 13.98 -26.31 10.39
N LYS A 33 14.75 -27.41 10.45
CA LYS A 33 16.13 -27.38 9.94
C LYS A 33 16.05 -27.22 8.42
N SER A 34 16.70 -26.19 7.87
CA SER A 34 16.83 -26.00 6.43
C SER A 34 17.48 -27.22 5.78
N GLN A 35 17.34 -27.39 4.45
CA GLN A 35 18.07 -28.42 3.68
C GLN A 35 19.61 -28.35 3.85
N TYR A 36 20.11 -27.27 4.46
CA TYR A 36 21.51 -27.03 4.79
C TYR A 36 21.82 -27.24 6.28
N GLY A 37 20.88 -27.76 7.07
CA GLY A 37 21.06 -28.12 8.48
C GLY A 37 20.89 -27.00 9.51
N LEU A 38 20.26 -25.87 9.16
CA LEU A 38 20.19 -24.66 10.01
C LEU A 38 18.79 -24.38 10.56
N ALA A 39 18.69 -23.87 11.80
CA ALA A 39 17.49 -23.89 12.66
C ALA A 39 16.31 -22.96 12.30
N VAL A 40 16.36 -22.23 11.17
CA VAL A 40 15.31 -21.29 10.75
C VAL A 40 14.97 -21.54 9.28
N ASP A 41 13.70 -21.62 8.94
CA ASP A 41 13.23 -21.69 7.55
C ASP A 41 13.39 -20.31 6.87
N THR A 42 14.63 -20.05 6.49
CA THR A 42 15.10 -18.81 5.86
C THR A 42 14.56 -18.63 4.46
N THR A 43 14.17 -19.72 3.78
CA THR A 43 13.49 -19.69 2.48
C THR A 43 12.15 -18.96 2.58
N ALA A 44 11.33 -19.29 3.59
CA ALA A 44 10.06 -18.61 3.81
C ALA A 44 10.24 -17.09 4.08
N SER A 45 11.30 -16.71 4.79
CA SER A 45 11.61 -15.30 5.06
C SER A 45 11.99 -14.53 3.80
N ILE A 46 12.80 -15.15 2.92
CA ILE A 46 13.20 -14.59 1.63
C ILE A 46 11.99 -14.46 0.70
N ASP A 47 11.17 -15.50 0.60
CA ASP A 47 9.97 -15.50 -0.24
C ASP A 47 8.98 -14.42 0.19
N SER A 48 8.80 -14.26 1.50
CA SER A 48 7.96 -13.21 2.07
C SER A 48 8.49 -11.81 1.74
N ALA A 49 9.78 -11.56 1.98
CA ALA A 49 10.40 -10.27 1.68
C ALA A 49 10.39 -9.93 0.18
N THR A 50 10.59 -10.93 -0.68
CA THR A 50 10.49 -10.79 -2.15
C THR A 50 9.08 -10.36 -2.55
N LYS A 51 8.06 -11.07 -2.06
CA LYS A 51 6.66 -10.70 -2.30
C LYS A 51 6.33 -9.29 -1.81
N THR A 52 6.82 -8.92 -0.62
CA THR A 52 6.65 -7.56 -0.08
C THR A 52 7.24 -6.51 -1.02
N CYS A 53 8.47 -6.72 -1.52
CA CYS A 53 9.11 -5.81 -2.48
C CYS A 53 8.24 -5.62 -3.74
N ASP A 54 7.81 -6.73 -4.34
CA ASP A 54 7.04 -6.71 -5.59
C ASP A 54 5.66 -6.07 -5.40
N LEU A 55 5.00 -6.33 -4.27
CA LEU A 55 3.71 -5.72 -3.94
C LEU A 55 3.83 -4.22 -3.72
N PHE A 56 4.89 -3.74 -3.06
CA PHE A 56 5.13 -2.30 -2.88
C PHE A 56 5.38 -1.59 -4.21
N GLU A 57 6.15 -2.19 -5.12
CA GLU A 57 6.39 -1.62 -6.45
C GLU A 57 5.10 -1.54 -7.28
N LYS A 58 4.27 -2.58 -7.24
CA LYS A 58 2.95 -2.59 -7.88
C LYS A 58 2.01 -1.55 -7.24
N LEU A 59 2.00 -1.44 -5.92
CA LEU A 59 1.16 -0.47 -5.20
C LEU A 59 1.58 0.97 -5.53
N LEU A 60 2.88 1.25 -5.59
CA LEU A 60 3.39 2.56 -5.99
C LEU A 60 2.96 2.92 -7.42
N LYS A 61 3.02 1.96 -8.35
CA LYS A 61 2.52 2.18 -9.72
C LYS A 61 1.03 2.48 -9.73
N ALA A 62 0.22 1.64 -9.07
CA ALA A 62 -1.24 1.80 -9.00
C ALA A 62 -1.66 3.13 -8.37
N THR A 63 -1.01 3.53 -7.27
CA THR A 63 -1.29 4.83 -6.61
C THR A 63 -0.85 6.02 -7.45
N THR A 64 0.24 5.91 -8.21
CA THR A 64 0.66 6.94 -9.17
C THR A 64 -0.35 7.11 -10.30
N GLU A 65 -0.87 6.00 -10.83
CA GLU A 65 -1.94 6.00 -11.83
C GLU A 65 -3.22 6.61 -11.26
N LEU A 66 -3.65 6.20 -10.05
CA LEU A 66 -4.82 6.77 -9.38
C LEU A 66 -4.69 8.28 -9.15
N ARG A 67 -3.51 8.76 -8.73
CA ARG A 67 -3.24 10.20 -8.54
C ARG A 67 -3.37 10.97 -9.86
N LYS A 68 -2.90 10.38 -10.96
CA LYS A 68 -3.06 10.96 -12.31
C LYS A 68 -4.52 11.01 -12.72
N ASP A 69 -5.25 9.91 -12.58
CA ASP A 69 -6.65 9.83 -13.00
C ASP A 69 -7.54 10.79 -12.21
N MET A 70 -7.32 10.91 -10.89
CA MET A 70 -8.07 11.83 -10.05
C MET A 70 -7.69 13.29 -10.30
N GLY A 71 -6.38 13.59 -10.37
CA GLY A 71 -5.89 14.96 -10.38
C GLY A 71 -5.81 15.62 -11.74
N LEU A 72 -5.40 14.88 -12.78
CA LEU A 72 -5.16 15.42 -14.13
C LEU A 72 -6.28 15.06 -15.10
N THR A 73 -6.90 13.88 -14.97
CA THR A 73 -7.94 13.47 -15.92
C THR A 73 -9.32 13.95 -15.45
N LEU A 74 -9.77 13.48 -14.29
CA LEU A 74 -11.14 13.69 -13.82
C LEU A 74 -11.39 15.14 -13.37
N ALA A 75 -10.45 15.74 -12.64
CA ALA A 75 -10.59 17.15 -12.23
C ALA A 75 -10.67 18.10 -13.43
N ASP A 76 -9.86 17.88 -14.46
CA ASP A 76 -9.87 18.72 -15.67
C ASP A 76 -11.15 18.53 -16.49
N GLN A 77 -11.72 17.32 -16.50
CA GLN A 77 -13.04 17.09 -17.09
C GLN A 77 -14.14 17.86 -16.36
N PHE A 78 -14.09 17.90 -15.02
CA PHE A 78 -15.02 18.70 -14.25
C PHE A 78 -14.86 20.21 -14.50
N ASP A 79 -13.63 20.72 -14.61
CA ASP A 79 -13.43 22.12 -14.99
C ASP A 79 -13.99 22.45 -16.36
N LYS A 80 -13.78 21.58 -17.36
CA LYS A 80 -14.38 21.74 -18.70
C LYS A 80 -15.91 21.74 -18.63
N ALA A 81 -16.50 20.85 -17.83
CA ALA A 81 -17.95 20.79 -17.63
C ALA A 81 -18.46 22.06 -16.93
N ALA A 82 -17.73 22.59 -15.96
CA ALA A 82 -18.06 23.84 -15.29
C ALA A 82 -18.04 25.03 -16.26
N ILE A 83 -16.99 25.16 -17.08
CA ILE A 83 -16.87 26.20 -18.10
C ILE A 83 -18.01 26.09 -19.13
N THR A 84 -18.31 24.87 -19.58
CA THR A 84 -19.39 24.62 -20.53
C THR A 84 -20.75 25.02 -19.95
N ALA A 85 -21.05 24.59 -18.72
CA ALA A 85 -22.29 24.96 -18.03
C ALA A 85 -22.40 26.48 -17.84
N GLY A 86 -21.32 27.14 -17.43
CA GLY A 86 -21.29 28.60 -17.28
C GLY A 86 -21.50 29.35 -18.59
N THR A 87 -20.99 28.82 -19.70
CA THR A 87 -21.17 29.39 -21.04
C THR A 87 -22.64 29.25 -21.48
N TYR A 88 -23.22 28.04 -21.37
CA TYR A 88 -24.63 27.83 -21.69
C TYR A 88 -25.56 28.69 -20.82
N GLY A 89 -25.30 28.79 -19.52
CA GLY A 89 -26.10 29.60 -18.61
C GLY A 89 -26.13 31.08 -18.99
N LYS A 90 -25.02 31.65 -19.46
CA LYS A 90 -24.95 33.04 -19.93
C LYS A 90 -25.67 33.28 -21.25
N CYS A 91 -25.75 32.26 -22.11
CA CYS A 91 -26.42 32.36 -23.40
C CYS A 91 -27.93 32.05 -23.33
N MET A 92 -28.44 31.64 -22.17
CA MET A 92 -29.87 31.37 -21.98
C MET A 92 -30.67 32.67 -21.89
N GLN A 93 -31.72 32.76 -22.70
CA GLN A 93 -32.70 33.85 -22.61
C GLN A 93 -33.65 33.69 -21.41
N ASN A 94 -33.90 32.44 -21.00
CA ASN A 94 -34.66 32.14 -19.78
C ASN A 94 -33.73 32.26 -18.56
N VAL A 95 -34.03 33.23 -17.69
CA VAL A 95 -33.23 33.56 -16.50
C VAL A 95 -33.21 32.41 -15.48
N GLU A 96 -34.32 31.70 -15.29
CA GLU A 96 -34.39 30.56 -14.37
C GLU A 96 -33.52 29.40 -14.86
N ALA A 97 -33.60 29.10 -16.17
CA ALA A 97 -32.74 28.10 -16.80
C ALA A 97 -31.25 28.51 -16.70
N GLY A 98 -30.94 29.80 -16.93
CA GLY A 98 -29.60 30.35 -16.72
C GLY A 98 -29.10 30.16 -15.28
N GLY A 99 -29.96 30.37 -14.28
CA GLY A 99 -29.67 30.12 -12.87
C GLY A 99 -29.37 28.66 -12.55
N VAL A 100 -30.09 27.71 -13.15
CA VAL A 100 -29.80 26.27 -13.02
C VAL A 100 -28.42 25.93 -13.58
N TYR A 101 -28.04 26.47 -14.74
CA TYR A 101 -26.71 26.27 -15.32
C TYR A 101 -25.58 26.89 -14.49
N ALA A 102 -25.82 28.06 -13.88
CA ALA A 102 -24.88 28.68 -12.94
C ALA A 102 -24.67 27.79 -11.69
N ALA A 103 -25.75 27.20 -11.16
CA ALA A 103 -25.64 26.23 -10.09
C ALA A 103 -24.82 25.01 -10.53
N VAL A 104 -25.11 24.41 -11.69
CA VAL A 104 -24.35 23.27 -12.26
C VAL A 104 -22.86 23.60 -12.44
N GLN A 105 -22.53 24.80 -12.94
CA GLN A 105 -21.14 25.27 -13.03
C GLN A 105 -20.45 25.22 -11.67
N SER A 106 -21.09 25.79 -10.63
CA SER A 106 -20.52 25.81 -9.27
C SER A 106 -20.27 24.39 -8.73
N ARG A 107 -21.13 23.42 -9.08
CA ARG A 107 -20.98 22.03 -8.64
C ARG A 107 -19.78 21.35 -9.28
N PHE A 108 -19.62 21.50 -10.59
CA PHE A 108 -18.51 20.92 -11.30
C PHE A 108 -17.18 21.53 -10.85
N ALA A 109 -17.14 22.85 -10.61
CA ALA A 109 -15.96 23.51 -10.04
C ALA A 109 -15.60 22.96 -8.64
N ALA A 110 -16.59 22.78 -7.76
CA ALA A 110 -16.37 22.19 -6.44
C ALA A 110 -15.88 20.73 -6.53
N ALA A 111 -16.43 19.93 -7.45
CA ALA A 111 -16.00 18.56 -7.69
C ALA A 111 -14.55 18.49 -8.19
N ALA A 112 -14.14 19.39 -9.09
CA ALA A 112 -12.76 19.49 -9.58
C ALA A 112 -11.78 19.78 -8.44
N VAL A 113 -12.10 20.73 -7.56
CA VAL A 113 -11.31 21.07 -6.37
C VAL A 113 -11.16 19.86 -5.45
N ALA A 114 -12.25 19.16 -5.14
CA ALA A 114 -12.22 17.96 -4.29
C ALA A 114 -11.34 16.85 -4.87
N ARG A 115 -11.38 16.64 -6.20
CA ARG A 115 -10.53 15.64 -6.86
C ARG A 115 -9.05 16.00 -6.86
N ARG A 116 -8.71 17.28 -7.02
CA ARG A 116 -7.31 17.75 -6.87
C ARG A 116 -6.81 17.60 -5.44
N ALA A 117 -7.64 17.93 -4.46
CA ALA A 117 -7.30 17.71 -3.05
C ALA A 117 -7.05 16.22 -2.77
N PHE A 118 -7.88 15.33 -3.30
CA PHE A 118 -7.69 13.89 -3.16
C PHE A 118 -6.41 13.40 -3.85
N ALA A 119 -6.13 13.87 -5.07
CA ALA A 119 -4.89 13.56 -5.77
C ALA A 119 -3.64 14.05 -5.02
N SER A 120 -3.72 15.22 -4.37
CA SER A 120 -2.65 15.74 -3.50
C SER A 120 -2.45 14.90 -2.24
N ALA A 121 -3.55 14.41 -1.65
CA ALA A 121 -3.51 13.50 -0.52
C ALA A 121 -2.88 12.15 -0.90
N ILE A 122 -3.19 11.59 -2.08
CA ILE A 122 -2.52 10.38 -2.60
C ILE A 122 -1.02 10.63 -2.79
N ASP A 123 -0.64 11.76 -3.40
CA ASP A 123 0.76 12.11 -3.61
C ASP A 123 1.54 12.17 -2.28
N THR A 124 0.98 12.87 -1.30
CA THR A 124 1.63 13.11 0.00
C THR A 124 1.63 11.88 0.88
N ASN A 125 0.47 11.24 1.05
CA ASN A 125 0.28 10.18 2.04
C ASN A 125 0.66 8.80 1.50
N GLN A 126 0.66 8.57 0.20
CA GLN A 126 0.96 7.28 -0.41
C GLN A 126 2.26 7.31 -1.20
N ILE A 127 2.33 8.14 -2.24
CA ILE A 127 3.42 8.11 -3.22
C ILE A 127 4.75 8.48 -2.56
N LYS A 128 4.82 9.62 -1.85
CA LYS A 128 6.06 10.05 -1.19
C LYS A 128 6.53 9.06 -0.12
N VAL A 129 5.59 8.49 0.64
CA VAL A 129 5.89 7.47 1.67
C VAL A 129 6.49 6.21 1.04
N MET A 130 5.87 5.70 -0.02
CA MET A 130 6.39 4.53 -0.76
C MET A 130 7.70 4.83 -1.50
N GLN A 131 7.89 6.05 -2.00
CA GLN A 131 9.16 6.47 -2.61
C GLN A 131 10.28 6.49 -1.57
N ALA A 132 10.03 6.99 -0.35
CA ALA A 132 11.01 6.93 0.73
C ALA A 132 11.35 5.48 1.12
N PHE A 133 10.37 4.58 1.08
CA PHE A 133 10.57 3.15 1.35
C PHE A 133 11.38 2.40 0.28
N LYS A 134 11.65 3.00 -0.90
CA LYS A 134 12.46 2.36 -1.94
C LYS A 134 13.89 2.03 -1.50
N GLU A 135 14.48 2.84 -0.62
CA GLU A 135 15.82 2.57 -0.11
C GLU A 135 15.84 1.32 0.79
N ASP A 136 14.78 1.10 1.59
CA ASP A 136 14.62 -0.13 2.36
C ASP A 136 14.45 -1.36 1.43
N ILE A 137 13.70 -1.22 0.33
CA ILE A 137 13.55 -2.28 -0.68
C ILE A 137 14.90 -2.64 -1.32
N LYS A 138 15.72 -1.64 -1.67
CA LYS A 138 17.07 -1.87 -2.20
C LYS A 138 17.95 -2.60 -1.18
N GLY A 139 17.90 -2.18 0.09
CA GLY A 139 18.60 -2.84 1.19
C GLY A 139 18.20 -4.30 1.36
N ALA A 140 16.89 -4.59 1.36
CA ALA A 140 16.37 -5.95 1.44
C ALA A 140 16.83 -6.82 0.26
N ARG A 141 16.76 -6.30 -0.98
CA ARG A 141 17.24 -7.01 -2.18
C ARG A 141 18.75 -7.29 -2.13
N ALA A 142 19.55 -6.33 -1.67
CA ALA A 142 20.98 -6.52 -1.49
C ALA A 142 21.28 -7.62 -0.46
N ALA A 143 20.56 -7.63 0.66
CA ALA A 143 20.72 -8.63 1.71
C ALA A 143 20.34 -10.04 1.23
N MET A 144 19.23 -10.17 0.48
CA MET A 144 18.83 -11.45 -0.15
C MET A 144 19.91 -11.95 -1.13
N LYS A 145 20.45 -11.06 -1.99
CA LYS A 145 21.52 -11.40 -2.93
C LYS A 145 22.81 -11.85 -2.24
N ALA A 146 23.18 -11.21 -1.12
CA ALA A 146 24.33 -11.59 -0.32
C ALA A 146 24.16 -13.01 0.28
N MET A 147 22.97 -13.32 0.80
CA MET A 147 22.67 -14.65 1.33
C MET A 147 22.76 -15.74 0.23
N ASP A 148 22.23 -15.49 -0.96
CA ASP A 148 22.34 -16.42 -2.08
C ASP A 148 23.80 -16.66 -2.50
N ALA A 149 24.63 -15.62 -2.48
CA ALA A 149 26.06 -15.76 -2.75
C ALA A 149 26.75 -16.65 -1.71
N MET A 150 26.44 -16.48 -0.42
CA MET A 150 26.99 -17.32 0.66
C MET A 150 26.56 -18.79 0.54
N ARG A 151 25.27 -19.05 0.23
CA ARG A 151 24.76 -20.41 0.01
C ARG A 151 25.46 -21.10 -1.17
N LYS A 152 25.72 -20.35 -2.25
CA LYS A 152 26.52 -20.85 -3.38
C LYS A 152 27.96 -21.14 -2.97
N GLY A 153 28.58 -20.29 -2.15
CA GLY A 153 29.91 -20.50 -1.60
C GLY A 153 30.03 -21.81 -0.82
N VAL A 154 29.07 -22.10 0.06
CA VAL A 154 28.97 -23.38 0.78
C VAL A 154 28.81 -24.55 -0.19
N SER A 155 27.92 -24.44 -1.17
CA SER A 155 27.72 -25.49 -2.17
C SER A 155 28.99 -25.79 -2.98
N VAL A 156 29.75 -24.76 -3.36
CA VAL A 156 31.03 -24.90 -4.06
C VAL A 156 32.08 -25.55 -3.16
N ALA A 157 32.17 -25.17 -1.89
CA ALA A 157 33.09 -25.79 -0.93
C ALA A 157 32.79 -27.29 -0.76
N ILE A 158 31.51 -27.65 -0.60
CA ILE A 158 31.05 -29.05 -0.51
C ILE A 158 31.38 -29.82 -1.79
N ALA A 159 31.16 -29.22 -2.96
CA ALA A 159 31.49 -29.85 -4.24
C ALA A 159 33.00 -30.11 -4.38
N ARG A 160 33.84 -29.20 -3.88
CA ARG A 160 35.32 -29.36 -3.90
C ARG A 160 35.82 -30.45 -2.96
N THR A 161 35.12 -30.72 -1.86
CA THR A 161 35.42 -31.83 -0.95
C THR A 161 35.00 -33.21 -1.46
N LYS A 162 34.10 -33.28 -2.45
CA LYS A 162 33.53 -34.55 -2.92
C LYS A 162 34.61 -35.45 -3.52
N GLY A 163 34.77 -36.67 -3.00
CA GLY A 163 35.83 -37.61 -3.40
C GLY A 163 37.22 -37.23 -2.88
N LYS A 164 37.31 -36.27 -1.96
CA LYS A 164 38.52 -35.88 -1.21
C LYS A 164 38.16 -35.69 0.27
N GLU A 165 37.24 -36.49 0.79
CA GLU A 165 36.69 -36.31 2.15
C GLU A 165 37.77 -36.44 3.24
N ASP A 166 38.87 -37.14 2.97
CA ASP A 166 39.96 -37.33 3.93
C ASP A 166 40.94 -36.14 3.99
N ASN A 167 40.77 -35.14 3.12
CA ASN A 167 41.57 -33.93 3.15
C ASN A 167 41.06 -32.96 4.24
N GLU A 168 41.78 -32.91 5.35
CA GLU A 168 41.47 -32.07 6.52
C GLU A 168 41.42 -30.56 6.18
N GLU A 169 42.22 -30.06 5.23
CA GLU A 169 42.16 -28.65 4.81
C GLU A 169 40.85 -28.33 4.09
N LEU A 170 40.36 -29.24 3.25
CA LEU A 170 39.10 -29.05 2.53
C LEU A 170 37.88 -29.20 3.46
N LYS A 171 37.94 -30.08 4.46
CA LYS A 171 36.95 -30.16 5.55
C LYS A 171 36.89 -28.85 6.35
N ALA A 172 38.05 -28.33 6.76
CA ALA A 172 38.12 -27.06 7.48
C ALA A 172 37.56 -25.90 6.65
N ALA A 173 37.82 -25.87 5.34
CA ALA A 173 37.26 -24.87 4.44
C ALA A 173 35.72 -24.95 4.32
N VAL A 174 35.14 -26.15 4.33
CA VAL A 174 33.68 -26.33 4.35
C VAL A 174 33.07 -25.84 5.66
N GLU A 175 33.67 -26.17 6.80
CA GLU A 175 33.19 -25.71 8.10
C GLU A 175 33.31 -24.18 8.26
N ALA A 176 34.40 -23.58 7.78
CA ALA A 176 34.55 -22.13 7.73
C ALA A 176 33.46 -21.47 6.86
N ALA A 177 33.21 -22.00 5.66
CA ALA A 177 32.17 -21.49 4.76
C ALA A 177 30.77 -21.63 5.37
N LYS A 178 30.48 -22.73 6.07
CA LYS A 178 29.20 -22.92 6.79
C LYS A 178 29.05 -21.92 7.94
N ALA A 179 30.10 -21.70 8.72
CA ALA A 179 30.08 -20.75 9.84
C ALA A 179 29.85 -19.31 9.36
N GLU A 180 30.52 -18.92 8.26
CA GLU A 180 30.34 -17.59 7.65
C GLU A 180 28.92 -17.43 7.09
N ALA A 181 28.43 -18.43 6.34
CA ALA A 181 27.08 -18.44 5.82
C ALA A 181 26.01 -18.37 6.93
N ALA A 182 26.20 -19.10 8.04
CA ALA A 182 25.28 -19.08 9.17
C ALA A 182 25.21 -17.69 9.84
N ASN A 183 26.34 -17.01 9.99
CA ASN A 183 26.39 -15.65 10.54
C ASN A 183 25.67 -14.65 9.62
N VAL A 184 25.95 -14.71 8.31
CA VAL A 184 25.27 -13.85 7.32
C VAL A 184 23.77 -14.14 7.27
N GLU A 185 23.37 -15.40 7.33
CA GLU A 185 21.98 -15.82 7.29
C GLU A 185 21.19 -15.32 8.51
N LYS A 186 21.75 -15.46 9.72
CA LYS A 186 21.14 -14.92 10.95
C LYS A 186 20.89 -13.42 10.87
N ASN A 187 21.91 -12.65 10.47
CA ASN A 187 21.82 -11.19 10.38
C ASN A 187 20.84 -10.76 9.29
N THR A 188 20.85 -11.46 8.14
CA THR A 188 19.94 -11.16 7.03
C THR A 188 18.50 -11.47 7.38
N VAL A 189 18.21 -12.60 8.02
CA VAL A 189 16.83 -12.93 8.45
C VAL A 189 16.30 -11.87 9.40
N ALA A 190 17.09 -11.44 10.39
CA ALA A 190 16.68 -10.38 11.30
C ALA A 190 16.35 -9.08 10.54
N ALA A 191 17.18 -8.71 9.56
CA ALA A 191 16.94 -7.54 8.72
C ALA A 191 15.68 -7.68 7.85
N LEU A 192 15.43 -8.85 7.25
CA LEU A 192 14.24 -9.11 6.44
C LEU A 192 12.94 -9.13 7.26
N ILE A 193 13.00 -9.62 8.50
CA ILE A 193 11.86 -9.55 9.43
C ILE A 193 11.57 -8.09 9.78
N ALA A 194 12.58 -7.30 10.14
CA ALA A 194 12.43 -5.88 10.44
C ALA A 194 11.90 -5.10 9.22
N PHE A 195 12.39 -5.42 8.02
CA PHE A 195 11.88 -4.87 6.77
C PHE A 195 10.38 -5.17 6.57
N ASN A 196 9.95 -6.42 6.75
CA ASN A 196 8.54 -6.79 6.60
C ASN A 196 7.64 -6.16 7.67
N GLN A 197 8.13 -6.02 8.91
CA GLN A 197 7.40 -5.32 9.97
C GLN A 197 7.23 -3.83 9.64
N LYS A 198 8.30 -3.17 9.20
CA LYS A 198 8.27 -1.77 8.75
C LYS A 198 7.32 -1.59 7.55
N ALA A 199 7.35 -2.51 6.59
CA ALA A 199 6.45 -2.53 5.44
C ALA A 199 4.97 -2.60 5.89
N GLY A 200 4.66 -3.49 6.84
CA GLY A 200 3.31 -3.60 7.41
C GLY A 200 2.86 -2.33 8.12
N GLN A 201 3.74 -1.72 8.91
CA GLN A 201 3.44 -0.47 9.61
C GLN A 201 3.17 0.68 8.64
N ILE A 202 3.97 0.82 7.58
CA ILE A 202 3.77 1.82 6.54
C ILE A 202 2.40 1.66 5.87
N LEU A 203 1.99 0.42 5.56
CA LEU A 203 0.67 0.16 4.98
C LEU A 203 -0.48 0.59 5.89
N ILE A 204 -0.35 0.37 7.20
CA ILE A 204 -1.34 0.80 8.20
C ILE A 204 -1.41 2.33 8.22
N GLU A 205 -0.27 3.00 8.40
CA GLU A 205 -0.21 4.48 8.46
C GLU A 205 -0.72 5.14 7.17
N MET A 206 -0.42 4.55 6.01
CA MET A 206 -0.94 4.98 4.72
C MET A 206 -2.47 4.83 4.65
N SER A 207 -3.02 3.70 5.12
CA SER A 207 -4.46 3.44 5.10
C SER A 207 -5.21 4.40 6.04
N ASP A 208 -4.67 4.59 7.25
CA ASP A 208 -5.24 5.47 8.28
C ASP A 208 -5.31 6.93 7.83
N LYS A 209 -4.41 7.38 6.95
CA LYS A 209 -4.43 8.73 6.39
C LYS A 209 -5.33 8.87 5.17
N LEU A 210 -5.41 7.83 4.33
CA LEU A 210 -6.14 7.91 3.05
C LEU A 210 -7.65 7.77 3.23
N VAL A 211 -8.10 6.82 4.05
CA VAL A 211 -9.54 6.51 4.21
C VAL A 211 -10.34 7.70 4.76
N PRO A 212 -9.89 8.42 5.80
CA PRO A 212 -10.59 9.62 6.26
C PRO A 212 -10.60 10.72 5.21
N SER A 213 -9.46 10.95 4.54
CA SER A 213 -9.33 11.95 3.47
C SER A 213 -10.31 11.67 2.33
N GLU A 214 -10.47 10.42 1.92
CA GLU A 214 -11.47 10.02 0.91
C GLU A 214 -12.90 10.26 1.40
N THR A 215 -13.19 9.90 2.65
CA THR A 215 -14.53 10.01 3.24
C THR A 215 -14.98 11.47 3.34
N GLU A 216 -14.11 12.35 3.84
CA GLU A 216 -14.39 13.78 3.99
C GLU A 216 -14.53 14.47 2.63
N LEU A 217 -13.63 14.20 1.69
CA LEU A 217 -13.68 14.81 0.36
C LEU A 217 -14.88 14.32 -0.46
N ASN A 218 -15.26 13.04 -0.35
CA ASN A 218 -16.46 12.52 -1.00
C ASN A 218 -17.75 13.05 -0.34
N ALA A 219 -17.77 13.28 0.97
CA ALA A 219 -18.90 13.91 1.64
C ALA A 219 -19.08 15.36 1.16
N ALA A 220 -17.99 16.13 1.09
CA ALA A 220 -18.00 17.49 0.56
C ALA A 220 -18.47 17.55 -0.90
N ALA A 221 -17.99 16.62 -1.75
CA ALA A 221 -18.43 16.52 -3.14
C ALA A 221 -19.92 16.14 -3.26
N LYS A 222 -20.43 15.22 -2.44
CA LYS A 222 -21.86 14.85 -2.43
C LYS A 222 -22.76 16.02 -2.03
N ILE A 223 -22.36 16.80 -1.02
CA ILE A 223 -23.08 18.02 -0.61
C ILE A 223 -23.09 19.03 -1.76
N ALA A 224 -21.94 19.26 -2.40
CA ALA A 224 -21.84 20.16 -3.54
C ALA A 224 -22.68 19.69 -4.74
N LEU A 225 -22.79 18.37 -4.96
CA LEU A 225 -23.51 17.78 -6.09
C LEU A 225 -25.02 17.56 -5.84
N ALA A 226 -25.50 17.75 -4.61
CA ALA A 226 -26.91 17.58 -4.26
C ALA A 226 -27.81 18.51 -5.12
N PRO A 227 -29.00 18.08 -5.55
CA PRO A 227 -29.90 18.90 -6.36
C PRO A 227 -30.18 20.24 -5.67
N ALA A 228 -30.32 21.30 -6.46
CA ALA A 228 -30.61 22.61 -5.89
C ALA A 228 -32.04 22.49 -5.42
N SER A 229 -32.28 22.63 -4.12
CA SER A 229 -33.64 22.82 -3.65
C SER A 229 -34.12 24.12 -4.28
N ILE A 230 -34.90 24.00 -5.35
CA ILE A 230 -35.73 25.10 -5.82
C ILE A 230 -36.68 25.37 -4.66
N ASP A 231 -36.46 26.48 -3.95
CA ASP A 231 -37.41 26.91 -2.95
C ASP A 231 -38.71 27.28 -3.67
N LYS A 232 -39.68 26.37 -3.62
CA LYS A 232 -41.01 26.55 -4.23
C LYS A 232 -41.77 27.74 -3.63
N GLY A 233 -41.26 28.37 -2.57
CA GLY A 233 -41.87 29.55 -1.93
C GLY A 233 -41.81 30.86 -2.73
N SER A 234 -41.27 30.86 -3.95
CA SER A 234 -41.15 32.06 -4.79
C SER A 234 -42.02 32.04 -6.06
N ILE A 235 -42.82 30.99 -6.28
CA ILE A 235 -43.65 30.83 -7.50
C ILE A 235 -45.03 31.49 -7.37
N ASP A 236 -45.47 31.85 -6.15
CA ASP A 236 -46.73 32.56 -5.91
C ASP A 236 -46.46 34.01 -5.43
N LYS A 237 -45.93 34.87 -6.30
CA LYS A 237 -46.07 36.35 -6.20
C LYS A 237 -46.10 37.02 -7.56
#